data_AF-A0A1Q5NZG7-F1
#
_entry.id   AF-A0A1Q5NZG7-F1
#
_cell.length_a   1.000
_cell.length_b   1.000
_cell.length_c   1.000
_cell.angle_alpha   90.00
_cell.angle_beta   90.00
_cell.angle_gamma   90.00
#
_symmetry.space_group_name_H-M   'P 1'
#
loop_
_entity.id
_entity.type
_entity.pdbx_description
1 polymer ?
#
loop_
_entity_poly.entity_id
_entity_poly.type
_entity_poly.pdbx_seq_one_letter_code
_entity_poly.pdbx_strand_id
1 'polypeptide(L)' 'MYLKEILYLTKSIDEDRQVMYELAVNKVLSDPDVVKISQKIDRKIEIVQKIMRKACG' A
#
# COMPACT_ATOMS: atom_id res chain seq x y z
N MET A 1 -3.61 -17.44 11.04
CA MET A 1 -3.70 -17.47 9.56
C MET A 1 -3.15 -16.17 8.96
N TYR A 2 -1.92 -15.79 9.35
CA TYR A 2 -1.36 -14.48 9.00
C TYR A 2 -0.81 -14.42 7.57
N LEU A 3 -0.31 -15.55 7.04
CA LEU A 3 0.28 -15.61 5.69
C LEU A 3 -0.72 -15.23 4.60
N LYS A 4 -1.96 -15.72 4.67
CA LYS A 4 -3.02 -15.41 3.68
C LYS A 4 -3.40 -13.93 3.71
N GLU A 5 -3.49 -13.35 4.91
CA GLU A 5 -3.82 -11.94 5.10
C GLU A 5 -2.68 -11.03 4.60
N ILE A 6 -1.43 -11.36 4.92
CA ILE A 6 -0.24 -10.67 4.40
C ILE A 6 -0.22 -10.74 2.87
N LEU A 7 -0.43 -11.91 2.27
CA LEU A 7 -0.42 -12.08 0.81
C LEU A 7 -1.50 -11.26 0.11
N TYR A 8 -2.69 -11.18 0.70
CA TYR A 8 -3.78 -10.36 0.18
C TYR A 8 -3.43 -8.86 0.26
N LEU A 9 -2.89 -8.42 1.40
CA LEU A 9 -2.50 -7.02 1.60
C LEU A 9 -1.36 -6.61 0.68
N THR A 10 -0.33 -7.44 0.51
CA THR A 10 0.79 -7.13 -0.38
C THR A 10 0.34 -7.04 -1.83
N LYS A 11 -0.50 -7.97 -2.31
CA LYS A 11 -1.09 -7.86 -3.65
C LYS A 11 -1.87 -6.55 -3.83
N SER A 12 -2.67 -6.18 -2.84
CA SER A 12 -3.44 -4.93 -2.90
C SER A 12 -2.57 -3.67 -2.76
N ILE A 13 -1.37 -3.76 -2.18
CA ILE A 13 -0.39 -2.67 -2.19
C ILE A 13 0.20 -2.52 -3.59
N ASP A 14 0.53 -3.63 -4.25
CA ASP A 14 1.08 -3.59 -5.61
C ASP A 14 0.08 -3.05 -6.63
N GLU A 15 -1.20 -3.40 -6.50
CA GLU A 15 -2.30 -2.81 -7.29
C GLU A 15 -2.38 -1.28 -7.08
N ASP A 16 -2.34 -0.80 -5.83
CA ASP A 16 -2.37 0.64 -5.55
C ASP A 16 -1.11 1.36 -6.06
N ARG A 17 0.06 0.72 -6.00
CA ARG A 17 1.31 1.28 -6.55
C ARG A 17 1.22 1.47 -8.06
N GLN A 18 0.65 0.50 -8.77
CA GLN A 18 0.44 0.62 -10.20
C GLN A 18 -0.44 1.83 -10.54
N VAL A 19 -1.57 1.99 -9.84
CA VAL A 19 -2.46 3.15 -10.02
C VAL A 19 -1.74 4.46 -9.69
N MET A 20 -0.91 4.49 -8.64
CA MET A 20 -0.12 5.67 -8.29
C MET A 20 0.87 6.05 -9.38
N TYR A 21 1.56 5.06 -9.98
CA TYR A 21 2.48 5.32 -11.09
C TYR A 21 1.74 5.85 -12.32
N GLU A 22 0.59 5.27 -12.67
CA GLU A 22 -0.24 5.76 -13.78
C GLU A 22 -0.73 7.21 -13.55
N LEU A 23 -1.08 7.55 -12.31
CA LEU A 23 -1.43 8.92 -11.94
C LEU A 23 -0.23 9.87 -12.02
N ALA A 24 0.92 9.46 -11.47
CA ALA A 24 2.14 10.27 -11.41
C ALA A 24 2.81 10.46 -12.79
N VAL A 25 2.54 9.60 -13.77
CA VAL A 25 2.98 9.82 -15.16
C VAL A 25 2.34 11.09 -15.76
N ASN A 26 1.08 11.37 -15.39
CA ASN A 26 0.31 12.46 -15.96
C ASN A 26 0.21 13.68 -15.03
N LYS A 27 0.70 13.56 -13.78
CA LYS A 27 0.50 14.53 -12.71
C LYS A 27 1.78 14.68 -11.88
N VAL A 28 1.95 15.82 -11.23
CA VAL A 28 3.06 16.01 -10.28
C VAL A 28 2.86 15.16 -9.02
N LEU A 29 3.94 14.80 -8.32
CA LEU A 29 3.87 14.00 -7.09
C LEU A 29 3.07 14.67 -5.97
N SER A 30 2.99 16.00 -5.98
CA SER A 30 2.18 16.80 -5.06
C SER A 30 0.70 16.89 -5.46
N ASP A 31 0.30 16.26 -6.57
CA ASP A 31 -1.10 16.22 -6.97
C ASP A 31 -1.95 15.54 -5.89
N PRO A 32 -3.10 16.10 -5.50
CA PRO A 32 -3.94 15.56 -4.44
C PRO A 32 -4.32 14.08 -4.63
N ASP A 33 -4.51 13.62 -5.88
CA ASP A 33 -4.85 12.23 -6.15
C ASP A 33 -3.65 11.30 -5.93
N VAL A 34 -2.45 11.75 -6.32
CA VAL A 34 -1.18 11.03 -6.07
C VAL A 34 -0.89 10.95 -4.58
N VAL A 35 -1.08 12.05 -3.84
CA VAL A 35 -0.92 12.09 -2.38
C VAL A 35 -1.92 11.16 -1.70
N LYS A 36 -3.18 11.16 -2.13
CA LYS A 36 -4.23 10.33 -1.55
C LYS A 36 -3.95 8.83 -1.69
N ILE A 37 -3.44 8.41 -2.86
CA ILE A 37 -3.09 7.00 -3.06
C ILE A 37 -1.79 6.62 -2.32
N SER A 38 -0.82 7.53 -2.23
CA SER A 38 0.37 7.32 -1.38
C SER A 38 -0.02 7.06 0.07
N GLN A 39 -0.89 7.89 0.65
CA GLN A 39 -1.37 7.71 2.02
C GLN A 39 -2.14 6.39 2.21
N LYS A 40 -2.86 5.92 1.18
CA LYS A 40 -3.55 4.63 1.21
C LYS A 40 -2.54 3.47 1.27
N ILE A 41 -1.47 3.55 0.47
CA ILE A 41 -0.37 2.58 0.47
C ILE A 41 0.31 2.54 1.84
N ASP A 42 0.64 3.70 2.42
CA ASP A 42 1.29 3.80 3.74
C ASP A 42 0.48 3.09 4.84
N ARG A 43 -0.85 3.34 4.87
CA ARG A 43 -1.76 2.66 5.81
C ARG A 43 -1.74 1.15 5.65
N LYS A 44 -1.70 0.63 4.42
CA LYS A 44 -1.63 -0.82 4.16
C LYS A 44 -0.29 -1.40 4.63
N ILE A 45 0.81 -0.69 4.42
CA ILE A 45 2.14 -1.10 4.90
C ILE A 45 2.15 -1.17 6.43
N GLU A 46 1.57 -0.19 7.13
CA GLU A 46 1.45 -0.23 8.59
C GLU A 46 0.67 -1.46 9.08
N ILE A 47 -0.40 -1.84 8.39
CA ILE A 47 -1.18 -3.04 8.73
C ILE A 47 -0.32 -4.29 8.57
N VAL A 48 0.41 -4.43 7.46
CA VAL A 48 1.34 -5.56 7.24
C VAL A 48 2.38 -5.63 8.35
N GLN A 49 3.00 -4.49 8.72
CA GLN A 49 3.97 -4.43 9.82
C GLN A 49 3.37 -4.82 11.18
N LYS A 50 2.12 -4.45 11.46
CA LYS A 50 1.41 -4.86 12.69
C LYS A 50 1.14 -6.36 12.70
N ILE A 51 0.72 -6.93 11.57
CA ILE A 51 0.48 -8.37 11.43
C ILE A 51 1.80 -9.14 11.60
N MET A 52 2.87 -8.70 10.93
CA MET A 52 4.20 -9.31 11.07
C MET A 52 4.68 -9.29 12.53
N ARG A 53 4.54 -8.16 13.22
CA ARG A 53 4.88 -8.06 14.65
C ARG A 53 4.12 -9.06 15.51
N LYS A 54 2.85 -9.34 15.21
CA LYS A 54 2.03 -10.34 15.91
C LYS A 54 2.32 -11.78 15.51
N ALA A 55 2.86 -12.00 14.31
CA ALA A 55 3.14 -13.32 13.77
C ALA A 55 4.55 -13.81 14.15
N CYS A 56 5.50 -12.89 14.38
CA CYS A 56 6.91 -13.19 14.63
C CYS A 56 7.40 -12.77 16.03
N GLY A 57 6.55 -12.11 16.83
CA GLY A 57 6.80 -11.77 18.23
C GLY A 57 6.06 -12.69 19.16
#